data_AF-J4XQ82-F1
#
_entry.id   AF-J4XQ82-F1
#
_cell.length_a   1.000
_cell.length_b   1.000
_cell.length_c   1.000
_cell.angle_alpha   90.00
_cell.angle_beta   90.00
_cell.angle_gamma   90.00
#
_symmetry.space_group_name_H-M   'P 1'
#
loop_
_entity.id
_entity.type
_entity.pdbx_description
1 polymer ?
#
loop_
_entity_poly.entity_id
_entity_poly.type
_entity_poly.pdbx_seq_one_letter_code
_entity_poly.pdbx_strand_id
1 'polypeptide(L)' 'MKMSQTFMDAKQVSCDFFNGMCDYQKVLRLTRNGYLPGKKLGKSYLYIREELEKWTETNFSKPTWSKMKV' A
#
# COMPACT_ATOMS: atom_id res chain seq x y z
N MET A 1 6.52 2.79 -20.48
CA MET A 1 6.65 1.46 -19.84
C MET A 1 5.26 0.94 -19.52
N LYS A 2 4.84 -0.22 -20.05
CA LYS A 2 3.59 -0.86 -19.60
C LYS A 2 3.85 -1.36 -18.18
N MET A 3 3.25 -0.73 -17.16
CA MET A 3 3.22 -1.32 -15.84
C MET A 3 2.33 -2.56 -15.92
N SER A 4 2.93 -3.74 -15.86
CA SER A 4 2.16 -4.98 -15.72
C SER A 4 1.40 -4.91 -14.40
N GLN A 5 0.07 -5.03 -14.44
CA GLN A 5 -0.74 -5.10 -13.23
C GLN A 5 -0.39 -6.37 -12.47
N THR A 6 0.47 -6.23 -11.46
CA THR A 6 0.83 -7.33 -10.56
C THR A 6 -0.16 -7.36 -9.42
N PHE A 7 -0.93 -8.44 -9.34
CA PHE A 7 -1.74 -8.75 -8.17
C PHE A 7 -0.85 -9.28 -7.05
N MET A 8 -1.13 -8.84 -5.83
CA MET A 8 -0.36 -9.20 -4.63
C MET A 8 -1.31 -9.62 -3.51
N ASP A 9 -0.89 -10.56 -2.66
CA ASP A 9 -1.52 -10.83 -1.37
C ASP A 9 -0.89 -9.99 -0.25
N ALA A 10 -1.47 -10.00 0.96
CA ALA A 10 -0.96 -9.21 2.09
C ALA A 10 0.47 -9.59 2.51
N LYS A 11 0.91 -10.82 2.27
CA LYS A 11 2.26 -11.27 2.59
C LYS A 11 3.27 -10.74 1.57
N GLN A 12 2.94 -10.80 0.27
CA GLN A 12 3.73 -10.17 -0.79
C GLN A 12 3.79 -8.66 -0.62
N VAL A 13 2.71 -8.00 -0.18
CA VAL A 13 2.75 -6.58 0.16
C VAL A 13 3.72 -6.31 1.31
N SER A 14 3.72 -7.15 2.34
CA SER A 14 4.66 -7.01 3.46
C SER A 14 6.11 -7.22 3.03
N CYS A 15 6.41 -8.33 2.35
CA CYS A 15 7.76 -8.73 1.98
C CYS A 15 8.31 -8.01 0.75
N ASP A 16 7.54 -7.93 -0.33
CA ASP A 16 8.05 -7.49 -1.64
C ASP A 16 7.77 -6.01 -1.89
N PHE A 17 6.64 -5.48 -1.41
CA PHE A 17 6.30 -4.06 -1.59
C PHE A 17 6.91 -3.18 -0.50
N PHE A 18 6.73 -3.55 0.78
CA PHE A 18 7.28 -2.81 1.90
C PHE A 18 8.67 -3.29 2.34
N ASN A 19 9.28 -4.26 1.65
CA ASN A 19 10.59 -4.82 1.98
C ASN A 19 10.72 -5.25 3.45
N GLY A 20 9.66 -5.82 4.02
CA GLY A 20 9.58 -6.23 5.43
C GLY A 20 9.42 -5.10 6.45
N MET A 21 9.47 -3.82 6.04
CA MET A 21 9.33 -2.67 6.94
C MET A 21 7.91 -2.49 7.48
N CYS A 22 6.92 -3.06 6.78
CA CYS A 22 5.54 -3.14 7.21
C CYS A 22 5.17 -4.61 7.34
N ASP A 23 5.09 -5.12 8.58
CA ASP A 23 4.74 -6.50 8.83
C ASP A 23 3.32 -6.85 8.35
N TYR A 24 3.05 -8.14 8.18
CA TYR A 24 1.77 -8.65 7.71
C TYR A 24 0.55 -8.17 8.53
N GLN A 25 0.67 -8.13 9.86
CA GLN A 25 -0.44 -7.70 10.73
C GLN A 25 -0.72 -6.21 10.55
N LYS A 26 0.33 -5.41 10.39
CA LYS A 26 0.24 -3.98 10.11
C LYS A 26 -0.37 -3.73 8.74
N VAL A 27 0.00 -4.48 7.70
CA VAL A 27 -0.62 -4.42 6.37
C VAL A 27 -2.13 -4.66 6.49
N LEU A 28 -2.55 -5.76 7.13
CA LEU A 28 -3.98 -6.06 7.32
C LEU A 28 -4.71 -4.97 8.10
N ARG A 29 -4.10 -4.44 9.17
CA ARG A 29 -4.68 -3.36 9.97
C ARG A 29 -4.88 -2.10 9.14
N LEU A 30 -3.88 -1.70 8.36
CA LEU A 30 -3.98 -0.52 7.49
C LEU A 30 -5.06 -0.69 6.43
N THR A 31 -5.19 -1.87 5.83
CA THR A 31 -6.24 -2.15 4.85
C THR A 31 -7.63 -2.15 5.48
N ARG A 32 -7.81 -2.78 6.64
CA ARG A 32 -9.10 -2.78 7.38
C ARG A 32 -9.56 -1.37 7.75
N ASN A 33 -8.61 -0.51 8.10
CA ASN A 33 -8.89 0.87 8.47
C ASN A 33 -9.04 1.80 7.24
N GLY A 34 -8.92 1.28 6.02
CA GLY A 34 -9.05 2.05 4.78
C GLY A 34 -7.85 2.92 4.42
N TYR A 35 -6.72 2.79 5.14
CA TYR A 35 -5.51 3.56 4.84
C TYR A 35 -4.76 3.02 3.64
N LEU A 36 -4.64 1.70 3.52
CA LEU A 36 -3.90 1.05 2.44
C LEU A 36 -4.89 0.50 1.41
N PRO A 37 -4.78 0.84 0.11
CA PRO A 37 -5.72 0.36 -0.90
C PRO A 37 -5.59 -1.16 -1.04
N GLY A 38 -6.70 -1.85 -0.86
CA GLY A 38 -6.80 -3.30 -1.01
C GLY A 38 -8.27 -3.72 -1.03
N LYS A 39 -8.58 -4.75 -1.80
CA LYS A 39 -9.94 -5.25 -1.99
C LYS A 39 -10.14 -6.55 -1.21
N LYS A 40 -11.17 -6.60 -0.37
CA LYS A 40 -11.52 -7.82 0.36
C LYS A 40 -12.03 -8.88 -0.63
N LEU A 41 -11.44 -10.07 -0.59
CA LEU A 41 -11.83 -11.23 -1.40
C LEU A 41 -12.03 -12.42 -0.46
N GLY A 42 -13.29 -12.70 -0.11
CA GLY A 42 -13.62 -13.71 0.89
C GLY A 42 -13.01 -13.39 2.26
N LYS A 43 -12.09 -14.25 2.72
CA LYS A 43 -11.39 -14.10 4.01
C LYS A 43 -10.04 -13.37 3.91
N SER A 44 -9.60 -13.02 2.72
CA SER A 44 -8.31 -12.36 2.46
C SER A 44 -8.49 -11.00 1.77
N TYR A 45 -7.36 -10.36 1.51
CA TYR A 45 -7.28 -9.12 0.75
C TYR A 45 -6.41 -9.33 -0.48
N LEU A 46 -6.83 -8.72 -1.58
CA LEU A 46 -6.11 -8.63 -2.85
C LEU A 46 -5.65 -7.20 -3.05
N TYR A 47 -4.42 -7.05 -3.52
CA TYR A 47 -3.78 -5.77 -3.75
C TYR A 47 -3.34 -5.68 -5.21
N ILE A 48 -3.38 -4.49 -5.77
CA ILE A 48 -2.83 -4.20 -7.10
C ILE A 48 -1.61 -3.31 -6.87
N ARG A 49 -0.44 -3.76 -7.35
CA ARG A 49 0.82 -3.04 -7.16
C ARG A 49 0.74 -1.58 -7.58
N GLU A 50 0.13 -1.30 -8.73
CA GLU A 50 -0.05 0.04 -9.26
C GLU A 50 -0.85 0.97 -8.31
N GLU A 51 -1.86 0.44 -7.62
CA GLU A 51 -2.63 1.22 -6.64
C GLU A 51 -1.80 1.53 -5.39
N LEU A 52 -0.96 0.57 -4.96
CA LEU A 52 -0.02 0.77 -3.85
C LEU A 52 1.06 1.79 -4.17
N GLU A 53 1.58 1.78 -5.41
CA GLU A 53 2.56 2.76 -5.90
C GLU A 53 1.94 4.16 -5.96
N LYS A 54 0.76 4.31 -6.57
CA LYS A 54 0.01 5.58 -6.58
C LYS A 54 -0.30 6.11 -5.17
N TRP A 55 -0.67 5.21 -4.26
CA TRP A 55 -0.88 5.55 -2.86
C TRP A 55 0.42 6.03 -2.21
N THR A 56 1.54 5.36 -2.48
CA THR A 56 2.85 5.73 -1.95
C THR A 56 3.29 7.09 -2.47
N GLU A 57 3.15 7.34 -3.77
CA GLU A 57 3.37 8.66 -4.35
C GLU A 57 2.52 9.70 -3.64
N THR A 58 1.23 9.47 -3.46
CA THR A 58 0.33 10.47 -2.83
C THR A 58 0.69 10.76 -1.36
N ASN A 59 1.08 9.72 -0.59
CA ASN A 59 1.31 9.83 0.85
C ASN A 59 2.75 10.18 1.23
N PHE A 60 3.74 9.82 0.40
CA PHE A 60 5.17 10.03 0.67
C PHE A 60 5.82 11.11 -0.21
N SER A 61 5.24 11.50 -1.36
CA SER A 61 5.79 12.61 -2.16
C SER A 61 5.57 14.00 -1.55
N LYS A 62 4.74 14.11 -0.51
CA LYS A 62 4.46 15.36 0.19
C LYS A 62 5.24 15.38 1.51
N PRO A 63 6.41 16.04 1.56
CA PRO A 63 7.09 16.25 2.82
C PRO A 63 6.15 16.96 3.81
N THR A 64 6.19 16.58 5.07
CA THR A 64 5.31 17.12 6.12
C THR A 64 5.41 18.65 6.23
N TRP A 65 6.59 19.22 5.93
CA TRP A 65 6.85 20.66 5.89
C TRP A 65 6.21 21.38 4.70
N SER A 66 5.84 20.69 3.61
CA SER A 66 5.17 21.30 2.46
C SER A 66 3.72 21.72 2.77
N LYS A 67 3.19 21.29 3.92
CA LYS A 67 1.87 21.68 4.44
C LYS A 67 1.95 22.79 5.50
N MET A 68 3.15 23.17 5.95
CA MET A 68 3.33 24.35 6.79
C MET A 68 3.22 25.58 5.89
N LYS A 69 2.15 26.36 6.06
CA LYS A 69 2.13 27.74 5.55
C LYS A 69 3.15 28.53 6.35
N VAL A 70 4.18 29.05 5.68
CA VAL A 70 5.00 30.15 6.20
C VAL A 70 4.12 31.41 6.25
#